data_AF-A0A4P8ZB31-F1
#
_entry.id   AF-A0A4P8ZB31-F1
#
_cell.length_a   1.000
_cell.length_b   1.000
_cell.length_c   1.000
_cell.angle_alpha   90.00
_cell.angle_beta   90.00
_cell.angle_gamma   90.00
#
_symmetry.space_group_name_H-M   'P 1'
#
loop_
_entity.id
_entity.type
_entity.pdbx_description
1 polymer ?
#
loop_
_entity_poly.entity_id
_entity_poly.type
_entity_poly.pdbx_seq_one_letter_code
_entity_poly.pdbx_strand_id
1 'polypeptide(L)'
;MLRATGSSLNGMALGWGRPSQGGTGSAPAPLVPDTSGFNAARIIDDEVFYDSQAMTREEISAFLTRVNAGCQPGSDGTECLAAATFSVQARQASTFCPGGLKAASGVSAADVVWEVSQACDINPQVLLVLIHKEQGLLTASGANLSARDYEAAAGYACPDHGSCDPQWSGFPSQLYGAAAQFHRYRLNPGSYDVVAQRPTRVAYSPDAQCGSGELTVANQATAGLYNYTPFQPNEAAAHGGDQCTSWGNWNFYGYFKTLFGSPTSD
;
A
#
# COMPACT_ATOMS: atom_id res chain seq x y z
N MET A 1 5.79 -14.18 4.42
CA MET A 1 4.71 -14.09 5.40
C MET A 1 4.56 -12.61 5.69
N LEU A 2 3.44 -12.04 5.24
CA LEU A 2 3.05 -10.65 5.45
C LEU A 2 1.89 -10.68 6.45
N ARG A 3 1.93 -9.76 7.42
CA ARG A 3 0.84 -9.45 8.36
C ARG A 3 -0.55 -9.58 7.74
N ALA A 4 -1.30 -10.56 8.22
CA ALA A 4 -2.74 -10.47 8.36
C ALA A 4 -3.03 -9.65 9.63
N THR A 5 -3.09 -8.32 9.51
CA THR A 5 -3.63 -7.47 10.58
C THR A 5 -5.16 -7.55 10.52
N GLY A 6 -5.72 -8.52 11.24
CA GLY A 6 -7.12 -8.49 11.64
C GLY A 6 -7.33 -7.36 12.65
N SER A 7 -7.99 -6.29 12.23
CA SER A 7 -8.57 -5.31 13.17
C SER A 7 -9.76 -5.95 13.87
N SER A 8 -9.58 -6.37 15.11
CA SER A 8 -10.66 -6.80 15.99
C SER A 8 -11.46 -5.57 16.45
N LEU A 9 -12.66 -5.42 15.90
CA LEU A 9 -13.70 -4.55 16.47
C LEU A 9 -14.25 -5.22 17.72
N ASN A 10 -14.13 -4.58 18.88
CA ASN A 10 -14.82 -4.99 20.08
C ASN A 10 -15.50 -3.81 20.77
N GLY A 11 -16.80 -3.97 21.05
CA GLY A 11 -17.42 -3.42 22.25
C GLY A 11 -18.21 -2.13 22.08
N MET A 12 -19.49 -2.25 21.71
CA MET A 12 -20.50 -1.24 21.98
C MET A 12 -20.61 -1.01 23.50
N ALA A 13 -20.45 0.24 23.94
CA ALA A 13 -20.90 0.71 25.24
C ALA A 13 -21.88 1.87 25.02
N LEU A 14 -23.15 1.62 25.31
CA LEU A 14 -24.21 2.62 25.37
C LEU A 14 -23.95 3.55 26.55
N GLY A 15 -23.64 4.82 26.26
CA GLY A 15 -23.58 5.90 27.24
C GLY A 15 -24.22 7.15 26.68
N TRP A 16 -25.36 7.55 27.26
CA TRP A 16 -26.04 8.81 26.92
C TRP A 16 -25.25 10.01 27.44
N GLY A 17 -24.52 10.68 26.53
CA GLY A 17 -23.85 11.96 26.76
C GLY A 17 -24.37 13.02 25.79
N ARG A 18 -24.67 14.21 26.32
CA ARG A 18 -25.19 15.39 25.60
C ARG A 18 -24.29 15.82 24.43
N PRO A 19 -24.85 16.43 23.36
CA PRO A 19 -24.06 16.90 22.22
C PRO A 19 -23.30 18.17 22.60
N SER A 20 -21.97 18.06 22.75
CA SER A 20 -21.07 19.21 22.70
C SER A 20 -20.79 19.56 21.24
N GLN A 21 -21.20 20.77 20.84
CA GLN A 21 -20.85 21.39 19.58
C GLN A 21 -19.40 21.88 19.59
N GLY A 22 -18.64 21.59 18.53
CA GLY A 22 -17.46 22.37 18.13
C GLY A 22 -16.08 21.79 18.46
N GLY A 23 -15.72 20.68 17.82
CA GLY A 23 -14.33 20.25 17.68
C GLY A 23 -14.15 19.56 16.35
N THR A 24 -13.63 20.26 15.34
CA THR A 24 -13.12 19.62 14.13
C THR A 24 -12.06 18.60 14.57
N GLY A 25 -12.30 17.31 14.31
CA GLY A 25 -11.39 16.25 14.74
C GLY A 25 -9.95 16.56 14.34
N SER A 26 -9.03 16.50 15.30
CA SER A 26 -7.59 16.75 15.11
C SER A 26 -6.90 15.55 14.48
N ALA A 27 -7.50 14.92 13.48
CA ALA A 27 -6.95 13.73 12.82
C ALA A 27 -7.46 13.65 11.36
N PRO A 28 -6.71 12.97 10.47
CA PRO A 28 -7.16 12.69 9.12
C PRO A 28 -8.50 11.96 9.09
N ALA A 29 -9.31 12.25 8.08
CA ALA A 29 -10.55 11.51 7.86
C ALA A 29 -10.23 10.03 7.56
N PRO A 30 -10.93 9.06 8.18
CA PRO A 30 -10.74 7.65 7.87
C PRO A 30 -11.01 7.36 6.39
N LEU A 31 -10.17 6.51 5.78
CA LEU A 31 -10.40 6.01 4.43
C LEU A 31 -11.27 4.75 4.49
N VAL A 32 -12.39 4.76 3.78
CA VAL A 32 -13.27 3.60 3.60
C VAL A 32 -13.08 3.09 2.16
N PRO A 33 -12.64 1.84 1.96
CA PRO A 33 -12.36 1.31 0.62
C PRO A 33 -13.66 1.00 -0.15
N ASP A 34 -13.80 1.52 -1.38
CA ASP A 34 -14.88 1.14 -2.30
C ASP A 34 -14.49 -0.11 -3.09
N THR A 35 -15.05 -1.24 -2.68
CA THR A 35 -14.72 -2.55 -3.24
C THR A 35 -15.72 -3.01 -4.31
N SER A 36 -16.66 -2.14 -4.69
CA SER A 36 -17.60 -2.46 -5.76
C SER A 36 -16.86 -2.66 -7.09
N GLY A 37 -17.20 -3.74 -7.79
CA GLY A 37 -16.52 -4.16 -9.04
C GLY A 37 -15.21 -4.93 -8.83
N PHE A 38 -14.83 -5.26 -7.59
CA PHE A 38 -13.64 -6.07 -7.34
C PHE A 38 -13.67 -7.38 -8.13
N ASN A 39 -12.58 -7.64 -8.86
CA ASN A 39 -12.36 -8.88 -9.58
C ASN A 39 -11.00 -9.47 -9.18
N ALA A 40 -11.01 -10.62 -8.51
CA ALA A 40 -9.78 -11.30 -8.08
C ALA A 40 -8.85 -11.63 -9.26
N ALA A 41 -9.39 -11.88 -10.47
CA ALA A 41 -8.59 -12.16 -11.64
C ALA A 41 -8.03 -10.90 -12.33
N ARG A 42 -8.51 -9.70 -12.00
CA ARG A 42 -8.09 -8.44 -12.62
C ARG A 42 -8.28 -7.29 -11.62
N ILE A 43 -7.29 -7.10 -10.75
CA ILE A 43 -7.34 -6.09 -9.69
C ILE A 43 -7.04 -4.69 -10.25
N ILE A 44 -6.13 -4.60 -11.20
CA ILE A 44 -5.66 -3.35 -11.81
C ILE A 44 -5.04 -3.67 -13.17
N ASP A 45 -5.19 -2.76 -14.13
CA ASP A 45 -4.61 -2.90 -15.47
C ASP A 45 -3.11 -2.60 -15.48
N ASP A 46 -2.37 -3.25 -16.38
CA ASP A 46 -0.92 -3.04 -16.51
C ASP A 46 -0.63 -1.58 -16.91
N GLU A 47 -1.47 -1.02 -17.79
CA GLU A 47 -1.38 0.36 -18.24
C GLU A 47 -1.57 1.35 -17.09
N VAL A 48 -2.43 1.04 -16.12
CA VAL A 48 -2.63 1.88 -14.93
C VAL A 48 -1.48 1.68 -13.94
N PHE A 49 -1.05 0.43 -13.71
CA PHE A 49 -0.06 0.12 -12.68
C PHE A 49 1.34 0.70 -12.98
N TYR A 50 1.72 0.69 -14.27
CA TYR A 50 3.04 1.12 -14.74
C TYR A 50 3.03 2.52 -15.39
N ASP A 51 1.98 3.32 -15.20
CA ASP A 51 1.93 4.71 -15.66
C ASP A 51 2.61 5.67 -14.67
N SER A 52 3.92 5.86 -14.81
CA SER A 52 4.67 6.83 -13.99
C SER A 52 4.24 8.28 -14.20
N GLN A 53 3.42 8.59 -15.21
CA GLN A 53 2.96 9.95 -15.49
C GLN A 53 1.57 10.25 -14.89
N ALA A 54 0.96 9.30 -14.18
CA ALA A 54 -0.39 9.42 -13.64
C ALA A 54 -0.58 10.55 -12.61
N MET A 55 0.50 11.05 -11.99
CA MET A 55 0.47 12.26 -11.18
C MET A 55 1.77 13.07 -11.32
N THR A 56 1.66 14.39 -11.36
CA THR A 56 2.82 15.28 -11.21
C THR A 56 3.27 15.35 -9.75
N ARG A 57 4.48 15.88 -9.52
CA ARG A 57 5.02 16.15 -8.18
C ARG A 57 4.07 17.04 -7.36
N GLU A 58 3.52 18.07 -7.98
CA GLU A 58 2.59 19.02 -7.36
C GLU A 58 1.27 18.35 -6.99
N GLU A 59 0.74 17.47 -7.86
CA GLU A 59 -0.48 16.71 -7.59
C GLU A 59 -0.30 15.74 -6.42
N ILE A 60 0.86 15.08 -6.31
CA ILE A 60 1.19 14.21 -5.17
C ILE A 60 1.26 15.03 -3.89
N SER A 61 1.93 16.18 -3.91
CA SER A 61 2.01 17.08 -2.76
C SER A 61 0.61 17.54 -2.30
N ALA A 62 -0.22 18.03 -3.23
CA ALA A 62 -1.57 18.46 -2.94
C ALA A 62 -2.47 17.32 -2.43
N PHE A 63 -2.30 16.10 -2.97
CA PHE A 63 -2.97 14.90 -2.49
C PHE A 63 -2.60 14.59 -1.04
N LEU A 64 -1.30 14.54 -0.72
CA LEU A 64 -0.81 14.25 0.63
C LEU A 64 -1.28 15.29 1.64
N THR A 65 -1.21 16.59 1.30
CA THR A 65 -1.73 17.65 2.16
C THR A 65 -3.23 17.48 2.45
N ARG A 66 -4.02 17.10 1.44
CA ARG A 66 -5.47 16.91 1.59
C ARG A 66 -5.80 15.68 2.43
N VAL A 67 -5.23 14.52 2.11
CA VAL A 67 -5.57 13.26 2.79
C VAL A 67 -5.06 13.23 4.23
N ASN A 68 -3.93 13.90 4.50
CA ASN A 68 -3.31 13.97 5.81
C ASN A 68 -3.76 15.19 6.63
N ALA A 69 -4.74 15.95 6.14
CA ALA A 69 -5.25 17.15 6.80
C ALA A 69 -5.72 16.83 8.23
N GLY A 70 -5.28 17.64 9.20
CA GLY A 70 -5.58 17.44 10.62
C GLY A 70 -4.63 16.49 11.34
N CYS A 71 -3.67 15.86 10.66
CA CYS A 71 -2.66 15.01 11.30
C CYS A 71 -1.93 15.72 12.45
N GLN A 72 -1.71 14.95 13.52
CA GLN A 72 -0.87 15.33 14.65
C GLN A 72 0.39 14.46 14.65
N PRO A 73 1.57 15.03 15.00
CA PRO A 73 2.78 14.24 15.16
C PRO A 73 2.61 13.07 16.12
N GLY A 74 3.40 12.03 15.90
CA GLY A 74 3.54 10.88 16.78
C GLY A 74 3.97 11.29 18.19
N SER A 75 3.64 10.48 19.19
CA SER A 75 4.08 10.73 20.58
C SER A 75 5.60 10.68 20.74
N ASP A 76 6.31 10.03 19.81
CA ASP A 76 7.77 9.98 19.69
C ASP A 76 8.36 11.15 18.90
N GLY A 77 7.54 12.11 18.46
CA GLY A 77 7.95 13.24 17.63
C GLY A 77 7.93 12.96 16.13
N THR A 78 7.46 11.78 15.70
CA THR A 78 7.35 11.43 14.28
C THR A 78 6.47 12.43 13.54
N GLU A 79 7.00 13.05 12.49
CA GLU A 79 6.28 14.03 11.69
C GLU A 79 5.17 13.39 10.86
N CYS A 80 4.08 14.13 10.66
CA CYS A 80 2.99 13.77 9.75
C CYS A 80 3.49 13.61 8.31
N LEU A 81 2.92 12.67 7.55
CA LEU A 81 3.39 12.31 6.20
C LEU A 81 3.53 13.51 5.26
N ALA A 82 2.60 14.48 5.32
CA ALA A 82 2.65 15.67 4.48
C ALA A 82 3.77 16.67 4.86
N ALA A 83 4.30 16.60 6.08
CA ALA A 83 5.37 17.46 6.59
C ALA A 83 6.72 16.73 6.72
N ALA A 84 6.70 15.41 6.80
CA ALA A 84 7.87 14.59 7.04
C ALA A 84 8.91 14.75 5.93
N THR A 85 10.17 14.78 6.36
CA THR A 85 11.32 14.84 5.45
C THR A 85 12.22 13.61 5.58
N PHE A 86 12.85 13.24 4.48
CA PHE A 86 13.64 12.02 4.36
C PHE A 86 15.01 12.27 3.74
N SER A 87 15.93 11.33 3.99
CA SER A 87 17.20 11.24 3.28
C SER A 87 17.11 10.14 2.25
N VAL A 88 17.30 10.50 0.99
CA VAL A 88 17.36 9.59 -0.15
C VAL A 88 18.82 9.22 -0.38
N GLN A 89 19.11 7.93 -0.40
CA GLN A 89 20.43 7.42 -0.79
C GLN A 89 20.51 7.30 -2.31
N ALA A 90 21.67 7.61 -2.88
CA ALA A 90 21.89 7.39 -4.30
C ALA A 90 21.76 5.90 -4.65
N ARG A 91 21.06 5.61 -5.74
CA ARG A 91 20.95 4.26 -6.31
C ARG A 91 21.27 4.35 -7.80
N GLN A 92 22.18 3.50 -8.27
CA GLN A 92 22.47 3.43 -9.70
C GLN A 92 21.26 2.91 -10.47
N ALA A 93 21.14 3.32 -11.73
CA ALA A 93 20.22 2.73 -12.67
C ALA A 93 20.36 1.20 -12.68
N SER A 94 19.23 0.51 -12.72
CA SER A 94 19.17 -0.95 -12.75
C SER A 94 18.10 -1.41 -13.74
N THR A 95 18.07 -2.70 -14.03
CA THR A 95 17.03 -3.30 -14.88
C THR A 95 15.61 -3.06 -14.35
N PHE A 96 15.45 -2.94 -13.03
CA PHE A 96 14.13 -2.79 -12.39
C PHE A 96 13.75 -1.34 -12.12
N CYS A 97 14.75 -0.45 -12.04
CA CYS A 97 14.57 0.99 -11.91
C CYS A 97 15.63 1.70 -12.76
N PRO A 98 15.36 1.93 -14.05
CA PRO A 98 16.35 2.44 -15.00
C PRO A 98 16.72 3.91 -14.77
N GLY A 99 15.88 4.70 -14.10
CA GLY A 99 16.20 6.09 -13.77
C GLY A 99 17.20 6.24 -12.62
N GLY A 100 17.31 5.23 -11.75
CA GLY A 100 18.08 5.31 -10.50
C GLY A 100 17.57 6.41 -9.56
N LEU A 101 18.28 6.65 -8.45
CA LEU A 101 17.99 7.75 -7.53
C LEU A 101 19.26 8.57 -7.26
N LYS A 102 19.11 9.88 -7.12
CA LYS A 102 20.19 10.77 -6.67
C LYS A 102 20.12 10.90 -5.15
N ALA A 103 21.29 11.07 -4.52
CA ALA A 103 21.33 11.35 -3.09
C ALA A 103 20.77 12.75 -2.82
N ALA A 104 19.90 12.86 -1.83
CA ALA A 104 19.31 14.11 -1.39
C ALA A 104 18.87 14.00 0.09
N SER A 105 18.81 15.11 0.79
CA SER A 105 18.38 15.19 2.20
C SER A 105 17.34 16.28 2.37
N GLY A 106 16.44 16.11 3.34
CA GLY A 106 15.33 17.05 3.54
C GLY A 106 14.25 16.93 2.46
N VAL A 107 14.14 15.74 1.85
CA VAL A 107 13.22 15.47 0.73
C VAL A 107 11.83 15.18 1.28
N SER A 108 10.80 15.83 0.75
CA SER A 108 9.42 15.60 1.21
C SER A 108 8.92 14.20 0.83
N ALA A 109 7.88 13.70 1.52
CA ALA A 109 7.22 12.45 1.12
C ALA A 109 6.75 12.48 -0.35
N ALA A 110 6.22 13.63 -0.81
CA ALA A 110 5.73 13.80 -2.18
C ALA A 110 6.86 13.67 -3.21
N ASP A 111 8.01 14.30 -2.93
CA ASP A 111 9.20 14.18 -3.78
C ASP A 111 9.71 12.73 -3.79
N VAL A 112 9.75 12.04 -2.65
CA VAL A 112 10.17 10.63 -2.61
C VAL A 112 9.27 9.75 -3.48
N VAL A 113 7.94 9.89 -3.36
CA VAL A 113 6.98 9.14 -4.18
C VAL A 113 7.19 9.43 -5.67
N TRP A 114 7.34 10.70 -6.04
CA TRP A 114 7.56 11.10 -7.43
C TRP A 114 8.89 10.56 -7.98
N GLU A 115 10.00 10.77 -7.26
CA GLU A 115 11.33 10.32 -7.69
C GLU A 115 11.38 8.79 -7.84
N VAL A 116 10.79 8.02 -6.93
CA VAL A 116 10.71 6.55 -7.07
C VAL A 116 9.83 6.15 -8.25
N SER A 117 8.68 6.80 -8.43
CA SER A 117 7.78 6.57 -9.56
C SER A 117 8.50 6.77 -10.90
N GLN A 118 9.24 7.87 -11.06
CA GLN A 118 10.03 8.14 -12.27
C GLN A 118 11.22 7.20 -12.41
N ALA A 119 11.89 6.87 -11.30
CA ALA A 119 13.06 6.00 -11.33
C ALA A 119 12.72 4.57 -11.78
N CYS A 120 11.53 4.10 -11.42
CA CYS A 120 11.10 2.71 -11.58
C CYS A 120 10.00 2.49 -12.60
N ASP A 121 9.45 3.53 -13.23
CA ASP A 121 8.30 3.40 -14.16
C ASP A 121 7.05 2.77 -13.51
N ILE A 122 6.70 3.25 -12.31
CA ILE A 122 5.48 2.83 -11.58
C ILE A 122 4.57 4.02 -11.32
N ASN A 123 3.27 3.78 -11.39
CA ASN A 123 2.27 4.78 -11.06
C ASN A 123 2.39 5.26 -9.59
N PRO A 124 2.54 6.57 -9.34
CA PRO A 124 2.66 7.10 -7.98
C PRO A 124 1.42 6.80 -7.11
N GLN A 125 0.23 6.68 -7.70
CA GLN A 125 -1.00 6.26 -7.02
C GLN A 125 -0.89 4.85 -6.44
N VAL A 126 -0.22 3.93 -7.15
CA VAL A 126 0.05 2.57 -6.65
C VAL A 126 0.94 2.62 -5.41
N LEU A 127 1.99 3.44 -5.42
CA LEU A 127 2.88 3.60 -4.27
C LEU A 127 2.13 4.19 -3.05
N LEU A 128 1.27 5.18 -3.28
CA LEU A 128 0.45 5.81 -2.25
C LEU A 128 -0.55 4.82 -1.63
N VAL A 129 -1.21 4.00 -2.44
CA VAL A 129 -2.11 2.94 -1.95
C VAL A 129 -1.32 1.87 -1.20
N LEU A 130 -0.13 1.50 -1.68
CA LEU A 130 0.70 0.51 -1.03
C LEU A 130 1.08 0.92 0.38
N ILE A 131 1.56 2.16 0.59
CA ILE A 131 1.94 2.63 1.93
C ILE A 131 0.75 2.73 2.88
N HIS A 132 -0.45 3.02 2.35
CA HIS A 132 -1.65 3.03 3.15
C HIS A 132 -2.10 1.61 3.53
N LYS A 133 -2.04 0.68 2.58
CA LYS A 133 -2.41 -0.72 2.81
C LYS A 133 -1.51 -1.38 3.85
N GLU A 134 -0.22 -1.09 3.82
CA GLU A 134 0.79 -1.76 4.65
C GLU A 134 0.92 -1.13 6.04
N GLN A 135 0.87 0.21 6.15
CA GLN A 135 1.09 0.93 7.42
C GLN A 135 0.03 1.98 7.75
N GLY A 136 -1.04 2.12 6.95
CA GLY A 136 -2.07 3.14 7.18
C GLY A 136 -1.57 4.58 6.94
N LEU A 137 -0.38 4.77 6.37
CA LEU A 137 0.37 6.04 6.45
C LEU A 137 -0.36 7.28 5.95
N LEU A 138 -1.24 7.19 4.94
CA LEU A 138 -2.00 8.34 4.44
C LEU A 138 -2.87 9.01 5.54
N THR A 139 -3.33 8.24 6.51
CA THR A 139 -4.20 8.71 7.60
C THR A 139 -3.60 8.50 9.00
N ALA A 140 -2.36 8.01 9.09
CA ALA A 140 -1.67 7.82 10.37
C ALA A 140 -1.48 9.18 11.07
N SER A 141 -1.74 9.21 12.39
CA SER A 141 -1.72 10.44 13.19
C SER A 141 -1.65 10.11 14.68
N GLY A 142 -1.00 10.98 15.46
CA GLY A 142 -0.94 10.90 16.91
C GLY A 142 -0.41 9.56 17.41
N ALA A 143 -1.13 8.91 18.33
CA ALA A 143 -0.72 7.62 18.90
C ALA A 143 -0.61 6.47 17.87
N ASN A 144 -1.16 6.64 16.67
CA ASN A 144 -1.10 5.66 15.58
C ASN A 144 -0.04 6.02 14.52
N LEU A 145 0.88 6.93 14.85
CA LEU A 145 2.01 7.32 14.00
C LEU A 145 3.31 7.23 14.80
N SER A 146 4.27 6.52 14.26
CA SER A 146 5.59 6.27 14.83
C SER A 146 6.65 6.15 13.74
N ALA A 147 7.93 6.26 14.10
CA ALA A 147 9.03 6.15 13.14
C ALA A 147 9.00 4.79 12.40
N ARG A 148 8.52 3.73 13.06
CA ARG A 148 8.42 2.38 12.49
C ARG A 148 7.51 2.34 11.26
N ASP A 149 6.48 3.17 11.21
CA ASP A 149 5.55 3.22 10.08
C ASP A 149 6.28 3.68 8.82
N TYR A 150 7.25 4.60 8.92
CA TYR A 150 8.12 4.98 7.80
C TYR A 150 9.22 3.96 7.50
N GLU A 151 9.79 3.33 8.53
CA GLU A 151 10.80 2.28 8.37
C GLU A 151 10.29 1.08 7.56
N ALA A 152 9.01 0.73 7.75
CA ALA A 152 8.34 -0.40 7.13
C ALA A 152 7.23 0.01 6.14
N ALA A 153 7.31 1.23 5.60
CA ALA A 153 6.25 1.90 4.84
C ALA A 153 5.54 1.03 3.79
N ALA A 154 6.28 0.16 3.09
CA ALA A 154 5.71 -0.72 2.07
C ALA A 154 5.77 -2.21 2.45
N GLY A 155 6.25 -2.56 3.64
CA GLY A 155 6.44 -3.96 4.06
C GLY A 155 7.54 -4.70 3.30
N TYR A 156 8.37 -4.01 2.52
CA TYR A 156 9.40 -4.64 1.71
C TYR A 156 10.58 -5.10 2.57
N ALA A 157 10.94 -6.38 2.49
CA ALA A 157 12.01 -6.99 3.28
C ALA A 157 11.84 -6.77 4.82
N CYS A 158 10.60 -6.74 5.29
CA CYS A 158 10.23 -6.59 6.70
C CYS A 158 9.53 -7.85 7.21
N PRO A 159 10.23 -8.77 7.91
CA PRO A 159 9.61 -9.99 8.42
C PRO A 159 8.64 -9.70 9.59
N ASP A 160 7.54 -10.46 9.68
CA ASP A 160 6.45 -10.26 10.65
C ASP A 160 6.89 -10.22 12.13
N HIS A 161 7.98 -10.92 12.47
CA HIS A 161 8.50 -11.04 13.83
C HIS A 161 9.92 -10.47 14.01
N GLY A 162 10.37 -9.59 13.10
CA GLY A 162 11.72 -9.06 13.13
C GLY A 162 11.85 -7.60 12.68
N SER A 163 13.08 -7.09 12.76
CA SER A 163 13.43 -5.82 12.14
C SER A 163 13.47 -5.95 10.63
N CYS A 164 13.06 -4.89 9.93
CA CYS A 164 13.30 -4.80 8.50
C CYS A 164 14.80 -4.93 8.21
N ASP A 165 15.13 -5.49 7.05
CA ASP A 165 16.50 -5.45 6.54
C ASP A 165 17.01 -3.99 6.59
N PRO A 166 18.11 -3.70 7.30
CA PRO A 166 18.64 -2.35 7.44
C PRO A 166 18.91 -1.65 6.10
N GLN A 167 19.19 -2.40 5.02
CA GLN A 167 19.38 -1.85 3.68
C GLN A 167 18.09 -1.27 3.09
N TRP A 168 16.93 -1.80 3.51
CA TRP A 168 15.62 -1.46 2.98
C TRP A 168 14.78 -0.64 3.94
N SER A 169 15.21 -0.49 5.19
CA SER A 169 14.54 0.35 6.18
C SER A 169 14.49 1.82 5.76
N GLY A 170 13.35 2.46 5.99
CA GLY A 170 13.12 3.88 5.78
C GLY A 170 12.30 4.17 4.52
N PHE A 171 11.53 5.25 4.56
CA PHE A 171 10.50 5.55 3.56
C PHE A 171 11.02 5.49 2.11
N PRO A 172 12.12 6.16 1.70
CA PRO A 172 12.60 6.07 0.32
C PRO A 172 13.04 4.66 -0.10
N SER A 173 13.69 3.92 0.79
CA SER A 173 14.18 2.57 0.51
C SER A 173 13.04 1.55 0.42
N GLN A 174 12.00 1.71 1.24
CA GLN A 174 10.79 0.89 1.19
C GLN A 174 10.05 1.08 -0.14
N LEU A 175 9.80 2.32 -0.57
CA LEU A 175 9.13 2.60 -1.83
C LEU A 175 9.95 2.10 -3.02
N TYR A 176 11.26 2.40 -3.06
CA TYR A 176 12.14 1.93 -4.14
C TYR A 176 12.19 0.39 -4.20
N GLY A 177 12.34 -0.27 -3.04
CA GLY A 177 12.41 -1.72 -2.94
C GLY A 177 11.14 -2.39 -3.45
N ALA A 178 9.98 -1.90 -3.01
CA ALA A 178 8.68 -2.37 -3.49
C ALA A 178 8.51 -2.15 -4.99
N ALA A 179 8.85 -0.96 -5.50
CA ALA A 179 8.73 -0.64 -6.91
C ALA A 179 9.61 -1.55 -7.78
N ALA A 180 10.89 -1.70 -7.42
CA ALA A 180 11.81 -2.61 -8.09
C ALA A 180 11.30 -4.06 -8.04
N GLN A 181 10.65 -4.47 -6.95
CA GLN A 181 10.09 -5.80 -6.80
C GLN A 181 8.94 -6.07 -7.76
N PHE A 182 8.04 -5.10 -8.01
CA PHE A 182 7.00 -5.24 -9.02
C PHE A 182 7.55 -5.37 -10.45
N HIS A 183 8.65 -4.67 -10.78
CA HIS A 183 9.35 -4.90 -12.05
C HIS A 183 10.01 -6.27 -12.09
N ARG A 184 10.55 -6.77 -10.97
CA ARG A 184 11.11 -8.12 -10.90
C ARG A 184 10.05 -9.19 -11.18
N TYR A 185 8.84 -9.03 -10.63
CA TYR A 185 7.70 -9.91 -10.94
C TYR A 185 7.35 -9.86 -12.43
N ARG A 186 7.23 -8.66 -13.00
CA ARG A 186 6.88 -8.46 -14.42
C ARG A 186 7.91 -9.03 -15.39
N LEU A 187 9.21 -8.85 -15.10
CA LEU A 187 10.30 -9.24 -16.00
C LEU A 187 10.72 -10.71 -15.84
N ASN A 188 10.48 -11.31 -14.68
CA ASN A 188 10.81 -12.71 -14.40
C ASN A 188 9.61 -13.48 -13.81
N PRO A 189 8.44 -13.50 -14.48
CA PRO A 189 7.22 -14.01 -13.88
C PRO A 189 7.33 -15.49 -13.52
N GLY A 190 8.06 -16.29 -14.31
CA GLY A 190 8.24 -17.72 -14.05
C GLY A 190 9.05 -18.09 -12.80
N SER A 191 9.60 -17.10 -12.08
CA SER A 191 10.30 -17.31 -10.81
C SER A 191 9.40 -17.15 -9.58
N TYR A 192 8.10 -16.94 -9.77
CA TYR A 192 7.13 -16.66 -8.72
C TYR A 192 5.88 -17.55 -8.83
N ASP A 193 5.11 -17.60 -7.74
CA ASP A 193 3.98 -18.52 -7.61
C ASP A 193 2.84 -18.16 -8.56
N VAL A 194 2.46 -16.88 -8.62
CA VAL A 194 1.36 -16.41 -9.45
C VAL A 194 1.90 -15.84 -10.75
N VAL A 195 1.52 -16.45 -11.87
CA VAL A 195 1.89 -16.05 -13.23
C VAL A 195 0.64 -15.69 -14.02
N ALA A 196 0.64 -14.53 -14.68
CA ALA A 196 -0.49 -14.11 -15.50
C ALA A 196 -0.86 -15.17 -16.55
N GLN A 197 -2.17 -15.35 -16.75
CA GLN A 197 -2.78 -16.28 -17.70
C GLN A 197 -2.46 -17.76 -17.43
N ARG A 198 -1.96 -18.10 -16.25
CA ARG A 198 -1.77 -19.48 -15.79
C ARG A 198 -2.65 -19.78 -14.57
N PRO A 199 -3.49 -20.84 -14.63
CA PRO A 199 -4.24 -21.29 -13.46
C PRO A 199 -3.30 -21.60 -12.30
N THR A 200 -3.55 -20.98 -11.16
CA THR A 200 -2.74 -21.12 -9.95
C THR A 200 -3.68 -21.26 -8.75
N ARG A 201 -3.41 -22.21 -7.83
CA ARG A 201 -4.14 -22.26 -6.56
C ARG A 201 -3.57 -21.22 -5.60
N VAL A 202 -4.37 -20.22 -5.25
CA VAL A 202 -3.99 -19.16 -4.30
C VAL A 202 -4.73 -19.39 -2.99
N ALA A 203 -4.03 -19.37 -1.87
CA ALA A 203 -4.64 -19.55 -0.56
C ALA A 203 -5.54 -18.36 -0.17
N TYR A 204 -6.57 -18.62 0.64
CA TYR A 204 -7.42 -17.55 1.19
C TYR A 204 -6.80 -16.89 2.43
N SER A 205 -5.94 -17.62 3.15
CA SER A 205 -5.33 -17.21 4.42
C SER A 205 -4.01 -17.94 4.64
N PRO A 206 -3.09 -17.43 5.50
CA PRO A 206 -1.96 -18.20 5.98
C PRO A 206 -2.36 -19.50 6.69
N ASP A 207 -3.57 -19.54 7.25
CA ASP A 207 -4.12 -20.76 7.84
C ASP A 207 -4.56 -21.73 6.74
N ALA A 208 -3.87 -22.87 6.67
CA ALA A 208 -4.16 -23.93 5.70
C ALA A 208 -5.60 -24.48 5.81
N GLN A 209 -6.26 -24.38 6.96
CA GLN A 209 -7.64 -24.81 7.15
C GLN A 209 -8.64 -23.98 6.33
N CYS A 210 -8.28 -22.75 5.98
CA CYS A 210 -9.10 -21.88 5.14
C CYS A 210 -9.10 -22.30 3.66
N GLY A 211 -8.16 -23.13 3.24
CA GLY A 211 -8.08 -23.65 1.88
C GLY A 211 -7.62 -22.63 0.84
N SER A 212 -7.91 -22.94 -0.43
CA SER A 212 -7.47 -22.17 -1.60
C SER A 212 -8.43 -22.36 -2.78
N GLY A 213 -8.53 -21.34 -3.62
CA GLY A 213 -9.25 -21.38 -4.90
C GLY A 213 -8.28 -21.39 -6.09
N GLU A 214 -8.71 -21.96 -7.22
CA GLU A 214 -8.00 -21.76 -8.49
C GLU A 214 -8.27 -20.36 -9.02
N LEU A 215 -7.22 -19.66 -9.44
CA LEU A 215 -7.28 -18.31 -9.96
C LEU A 215 -6.41 -18.22 -11.22
N THR A 216 -6.96 -17.63 -12.28
CA THR A 216 -6.20 -17.26 -13.48
C THR A 216 -6.23 -15.74 -13.60
N VAL A 217 -5.14 -15.08 -13.20
CA VAL A 217 -5.06 -13.61 -13.26
C VAL A 217 -4.80 -13.13 -14.69
N ALA A 218 -5.42 -12.02 -15.08
CA ALA A 218 -5.47 -11.55 -16.45
C ALA A 218 -4.15 -10.93 -16.94
N ASN A 219 -3.42 -10.26 -16.06
CA ASN A 219 -2.28 -9.39 -16.40
C ASN A 219 -1.14 -9.44 -15.37
N GLN A 220 -0.02 -8.79 -15.69
CA GLN A 220 1.21 -8.87 -14.88
C GLN A 220 1.10 -8.08 -13.57
N ALA A 221 0.42 -6.95 -13.57
CA ALA A 221 0.20 -6.12 -12.38
C ALA A 221 -0.61 -6.88 -11.32
N THR A 222 -1.70 -7.53 -11.73
CA THR A 222 -2.51 -8.37 -10.84
C THR A 222 -1.69 -9.56 -10.32
N ALA A 223 -0.91 -10.23 -11.18
CA ALA A 223 -0.01 -11.29 -10.73
C ALA A 223 1.04 -10.79 -9.71
N GLY A 224 1.60 -9.61 -9.97
CA GLY A 224 2.54 -8.93 -9.07
C GLY A 224 1.95 -8.61 -7.70
N LEU A 225 0.68 -8.17 -7.64
CA LEU A 225 -0.02 -7.92 -6.38
C LEU A 225 -0.19 -9.20 -5.56
N TYR A 226 -0.54 -10.33 -6.19
CA TYR A 226 -0.57 -11.62 -5.50
C TYR A 226 0.82 -12.09 -5.04
N ASN A 227 1.86 -11.88 -5.84
CA ASN A 227 3.22 -12.23 -5.42
C ASN A 227 3.73 -11.31 -4.28
N TYR A 228 3.23 -10.07 -4.19
CA TYR A 228 3.56 -9.14 -3.11
C TYR A 228 2.76 -9.42 -1.83
N THR A 229 1.45 -9.67 -1.96
CA THR A 229 0.52 -9.91 -0.85
C THR A 229 -0.22 -11.24 -1.10
N PRO A 230 0.35 -12.37 -0.63
CA PRO A 230 0.06 -13.69 -1.17
C PRO A 230 -1.19 -14.35 -0.59
N PHE A 231 -2.36 -13.72 -0.76
CA PHE A 231 -3.66 -14.34 -0.48
C PHE A 231 -4.76 -13.73 -1.37
N GLN A 232 -5.72 -14.56 -1.78
CA GLN A 232 -6.95 -14.08 -2.42
C GLN A 232 -8.04 -13.90 -1.37
N PRO A 233 -8.91 -12.88 -1.50
CA PRO A 233 -10.07 -12.77 -0.63
C PRO A 233 -11.00 -13.96 -0.87
N ASN A 234 -11.59 -14.49 0.20
CA ASN A 234 -12.69 -15.45 0.10
C ASN A 234 -14.03 -14.72 -0.08
N GLU A 235 -15.09 -15.48 -0.35
CA GLU A 235 -16.44 -14.94 -0.60
C GLU A 235 -16.96 -14.05 0.55
N ALA A 236 -16.56 -14.35 1.78
CA ALA A 236 -16.98 -13.59 2.96
C ALA A 236 -16.52 -12.12 2.94
N ALA A 237 -15.45 -11.78 2.19
CA ALA A 237 -14.92 -10.41 2.12
C ALA A 237 -15.99 -9.37 1.71
N ALA A 238 -16.90 -9.74 0.81
CA ALA A 238 -18.00 -8.88 0.36
C ALA A 238 -19.08 -8.63 1.44
N HIS A 239 -19.05 -9.38 2.54
CA HIS A 239 -20.04 -9.39 3.61
C HIS A 239 -19.44 -9.05 4.98
N GLY A 240 -18.28 -8.38 5.01
CA GLY A 240 -17.60 -7.99 6.25
C GLY A 240 -16.56 -8.99 6.75
N GLY A 241 -16.35 -10.09 6.02
CA GLY A 241 -15.31 -11.08 6.27
C GLY A 241 -15.62 -12.08 7.38
N ASP A 242 -14.68 -13.02 7.54
CA ASP A 242 -14.65 -14.10 8.51
C ASP A 242 -13.19 -14.40 8.91
N GLN A 243 -12.95 -15.46 9.69
CA GLN A 243 -11.61 -15.86 10.13
C GLN A 243 -10.65 -16.26 8.98
N CYS A 244 -11.17 -16.50 7.78
CA CYS A 244 -10.41 -16.90 6.61
C CYS A 244 -10.22 -15.77 5.59
N THR A 245 -10.71 -14.56 5.91
CA THR A 245 -10.64 -13.43 5.01
C THR A 245 -9.27 -12.76 5.06
N SER A 246 -8.58 -12.77 3.93
CA SER A 246 -7.40 -11.92 3.71
C SER A 246 -7.77 -10.63 2.99
N TRP A 247 -7.49 -9.50 3.64
CA TRP A 247 -7.91 -8.18 3.17
C TRP A 247 -6.93 -7.49 2.23
N GLY A 248 -5.71 -8.00 2.04
CA GLY A 248 -4.65 -7.28 1.32
C GLY A 248 -5.06 -6.82 -0.08
N ASN A 249 -5.30 -7.76 -1.00
CA ASN A 249 -5.67 -7.42 -2.38
C ASN A 249 -7.04 -6.74 -2.48
N TRP A 250 -7.98 -7.10 -1.60
CA TRP A 250 -9.29 -6.46 -1.49
C TRP A 250 -9.18 -4.97 -1.13
N ASN A 251 -8.38 -4.66 -0.11
CA ASN A 251 -8.11 -3.30 0.35
C ASN A 251 -7.29 -2.51 -0.67
N PHE A 252 -6.31 -3.13 -1.33
CA PHE A 252 -5.56 -2.45 -2.39
C PHE A 252 -6.51 -1.90 -3.47
N TYR A 253 -7.37 -2.77 -4.02
CA TYR A 253 -8.37 -2.37 -5.01
C TYR A 253 -9.26 -1.24 -4.46
N GLY A 254 -9.81 -1.45 -3.28
CA GLY A 254 -10.80 -0.53 -2.74
C GLY A 254 -10.24 0.83 -2.37
N TYR A 255 -9.02 0.90 -1.83
CA TYR A 255 -8.34 2.16 -1.58
C TYR A 255 -7.94 2.86 -2.88
N PHE A 256 -7.45 2.12 -3.87
CA PHE A 256 -7.16 2.71 -5.18
C PHE A 256 -8.42 3.34 -5.77
N LYS A 257 -9.54 2.61 -5.75
CA LYS A 257 -10.81 3.10 -6.26
C LYS A 257 -11.34 4.31 -5.51
N THR A 258 -11.32 4.29 -4.18
CA THR A 258 -11.74 5.42 -3.34
C THR A 258 -10.93 6.68 -3.61
N LEU A 259 -9.62 6.55 -3.85
CA LEU A 259 -8.70 7.69 -3.94
C LEU A 259 -8.54 8.22 -5.36
N PHE A 260 -8.59 7.36 -6.37
CA PHE A 260 -8.15 7.66 -7.74
C PHE A 260 -9.12 7.20 -8.83
N GLY A 261 -10.20 6.49 -8.49
CA GLY A 261 -11.16 5.93 -9.44
C GLY A 261 -10.81 4.51 -9.90
N SER A 262 -11.56 4.00 -10.89
CA SER A 262 -11.44 2.59 -11.30
C SER A 262 -10.01 2.22 -11.72
N PRO A 263 -9.40 1.16 -11.15
CA PRO A 263 -8.08 0.68 -11.55
C PRO A 263 -8.11 -0.17 -12.84
N THR A 264 -9.29 -0.43 -13.40
CA THR A 264 -9.46 -1.20 -14.63
C THR A 264 -10.26 -0.40 -15.64
N SER A 265 -9.88 -0.54 -16.90
CA SER A 265 -10.64 -0.02 -18.05
C SER A 265 -11.92 -0.84 -18.23
N ASP A 266 -13.01 -0.14 -18.59
CA ASP A 266 -14.31 -0.74 -18.92
C ASP A 266 -14.25 -1.68 -20.15
#